data_AF-A0A2M8BFB5-F1
#
_entry.id   AF-A0A2M8BFB5-F1
#
_cell.length_a   1.000
_cell.length_b   1.000
_cell.length_c   1.000
_cell.angle_alpha   90.00
_cell.angle_beta   90.00
_cell.angle_gamma   90.00
#
_symmetry.space_group_name_H-M   'P 1'
#
loop_
_entity.id
_entity.type
_entity.pdbx_description
1 polymer ?
#
loop_
_entity_poly.entity_id
_entity_poly.type
_entity_poly.pdbx_seq_one_letter_code
_entity_poly.pdbx_strand_id
1 'polypeptide(L)'
;MKKSLVGLAVLAATGAALAQSSVSAYGELDVWFGGLRTDNGAGATTSQTAIGSGGIDESYWGLKGSEDLGGGLRANFALEQGFEIDSGAAGAYTGQSTGSQAFDRQSWVGLSGNFGEIQIGKVWSAYDDITGASNAIFDSAALAPVYRVFKSVEYIDRPTNGLRYTSPEIAGFTGAVSYSLDEDSTTNPSVRSVSLSYAGGPLAAQLGYQEEETIGVPDNASFAMLGASYDFNILTTKLIYAKADNVGSLPGVEASEWQIGADIPLSPAMVVSVSYAKSDDSQPANVFEAEREGYAIAATYTLSKRTYLYGGYTYSSETQPSADDATSEALALGIRHSF
;
A
#
# COMPACT_ATOMS: atom_id res chain seq x y z
N MET A 1 -67.47 -3.04 0.09
CA MET A 1 -66.31 -2.31 0.66
C MET A 1 -65.47 -3.31 1.46
N LYS A 2 -64.12 -3.22 1.44
CA LYS A 2 -63.16 -4.00 2.27
C LYS A 2 -62.53 -5.30 1.70
N LYS A 3 -62.21 -5.40 0.41
CA LYS A 3 -61.25 -6.44 -0.08
C LYS A 3 -60.16 -5.94 -1.03
N SER A 4 -60.29 -4.73 -1.58
CA SER A 4 -59.31 -4.13 -2.49
C SER A 4 -58.13 -3.44 -1.80
N LEU A 5 -58.25 -3.10 -0.51
CA LEU A 5 -57.19 -2.41 0.25
C LEU A 5 -56.06 -3.35 0.74
N VAL A 6 -56.34 -4.64 0.91
CA VAL A 6 -55.33 -5.62 1.36
C VAL A 6 -54.38 -6.00 0.23
N GLY A 7 -54.86 -6.08 -1.01
CA GLY A 7 -54.02 -6.40 -2.18
C GLY A 7 -53.00 -5.31 -2.54
N LEU A 8 -53.35 -4.03 -2.32
CA LEU A 8 -52.46 -2.91 -2.59
C LEU A 8 -51.35 -2.77 -1.52
N ALA A 9 -51.63 -3.17 -0.27
CA ALA A 9 -50.65 -3.20 0.80
C ALA A 9 -49.61 -4.34 0.65
N VAL A 10 -50.01 -5.48 0.09
CA VAL A 10 -49.08 -6.60 -0.18
C VAL A 10 -48.20 -6.32 -1.41
N LEU A 11 -48.73 -5.66 -2.44
CA LEU A 11 -47.92 -5.22 -3.60
C LEU A 11 -46.95 -4.08 -3.26
N ALA A 12 -47.29 -3.20 -2.30
CA ALA A 12 -46.37 -2.21 -1.75
C ALA A 12 -45.30 -2.84 -0.84
N ALA A 13 -45.60 -3.95 -0.17
CA ALA A 13 -44.64 -4.69 0.65
C ALA A 13 -43.64 -5.51 -0.18
N THR A 14 -44.00 -5.95 -1.40
CA THR A 14 -43.08 -6.65 -2.31
C THR A 14 -42.22 -5.73 -3.17
N GLY A 15 -42.49 -4.42 -3.19
CA GLY A 15 -41.74 -3.43 -3.97
C GLY A 15 -40.68 -2.65 -3.18
N ALA A 16 -40.58 -2.85 -1.86
CA ALA A 16 -39.77 -2.02 -0.96
C ALA A 16 -38.39 -2.57 -0.60
N ALA A 17 -37.96 -3.72 -1.16
CA ALA A 17 -36.62 -4.26 -0.92
C ALA A 17 -36.17 -5.15 -2.09
N LEU A 18 -36.05 -4.57 -3.28
CA LEU A 18 -35.00 -5.02 -4.19
C LEU A 18 -33.81 -4.10 -3.93
N ALA A 19 -33.20 -4.24 -2.75
CA ALA A 19 -31.83 -3.78 -2.57
C ALA A 19 -31.02 -4.49 -3.66
N GLN A 20 -30.57 -3.75 -4.66
CA GLN A 20 -29.81 -4.34 -5.76
C GLN A 20 -28.42 -4.65 -5.20
N SER A 21 -28.27 -5.78 -4.50
CA SER A 21 -26.99 -6.32 -4.08
C SER A 21 -26.17 -6.58 -5.33
N SER A 22 -25.07 -5.86 -5.50
CA SER A 22 -24.12 -6.13 -6.58
C SER A 22 -22.91 -6.83 -5.99
N VAL A 23 -22.60 -8.00 -6.52
CA VAL A 23 -21.31 -8.67 -6.29
C VAL A 23 -20.51 -8.54 -7.58
N SER A 24 -19.24 -8.16 -7.47
CA SER A 24 -18.33 -8.02 -8.60
C SER A 24 -17.05 -8.78 -8.32
N ALA A 25 -16.62 -9.57 -9.30
CA ALA A 25 -15.24 -10.02 -9.38
C ALA A 25 -14.39 -8.89 -9.96
N TYR A 26 -13.20 -8.71 -9.41
CA TYR A 26 -12.24 -7.71 -9.86
C TYR A 26 -10.82 -8.22 -9.60
N GLY A 27 -9.84 -7.57 -10.21
CA GLY A 27 -8.46 -7.89 -9.94
C GLY A 27 -7.49 -7.19 -10.86
N GLU A 28 -6.25 -7.61 -10.70
CA GLU A 28 -5.08 -7.05 -11.34
C GLU A 28 -4.04 -8.13 -11.64
N LEU A 29 -3.45 -8.00 -12.82
CA LEU A 29 -2.36 -8.82 -13.31
C LEU A 29 -1.19 -7.89 -13.63
N ASP A 30 -0.10 -7.99 -12.88
CA ASP A 30 1.14 -7.26 -13.10
C ASP A 30 2.31 -8.23 -13.20
N VAL A 31 3.01 -8.19 -14.33
CA VAL A 31 4.21 -9.00 -14.60
C VAL A 31 5.28 -8.16 -15.28
N TRP A 32 6.54 -8.40 -14.92
CA TRP A 32 7.70 -7.79 -15.55
C TRP A 32 8.73 -8.82 -15.99
N PHE A 33 9.55 -8.42 -16.96
CA PHE A 33 10.77 -9.08 -17.39
C PHE A 33 11.93 -8.11 -17.23
N GLY A 34 13.06 -8.58 -16.73
CA GLY A 34 14.14 -7.67 -16.39
C GLY A 34 15.42 -8.31 -15.86
N GLY A 35 16.37 -7.45 -15.50
CA GLY A 35 17.62 -7.83 -14.86
C GLY A 35 17.63 -7.34 -13.41
N LEU A 36 18.05 -8.21 -12.50
CA LEU A 36 18.36 -7.88 -11.11
C LEU A 36 19.85 -8.08 -10.87
N ARG A 37 20.45 -7.19 -10.09
CA ARG A 37 21.83 -7.31 -9.63
C ARG A 37 21.90 -6.87 -8.18
N THR A 38 22.59 -7.65 -7.36
CA THR A 38 22.90 -7.29 -5.97
C THR A 38 24.38 -7.49 -5.71
N ASP A 39 24.98 -6.57 -4.98
CA ASP A 39 26.32 -6.70 -4.42
C ASP A 39 26.21 -6.56 -2.91
N ASN A 40 26.81 -7.47 -2.16
CA ASN A 40 26.77 -7.41 -0.70
C ASN A 40 27.89 -6.56 -0.09
N GLY A 41 28.73 -5.91 -0.91
CA GLY A 41 29.86 -5.09 -0.44
C GLY A 41 31.03 -5.91 0.11
N ALA A 42 30.91 -7.24 0.17
CA ALA A 42 31.88 -8.17 0.74
C ALA A 42 32.41 -9.16 -0.32
N GLY A 43 32.46 -8.72 -1.58
CA GLY A 43 33.01 -9.49 -2.70
C GLY A 43 32.08 -10.57 -3.26
N ALA A 44 30.79 -10.55 -2.92
CA ALA A 44 29.79 -11.42 -3.53
C ALA A 44 28.74 -10.60 -4.28
N THR A 45 28.73 -10.80 -5.60
CA THR A 45 27.76 -10.20 -6.51
C THR A 45 26.87 -11.28 -7.09
N THR A 46 25.55 -11.05 -7.09
CA THR A 46 24.58 -11.88 -7.80
C THR A 46 23.97 -11.09 -8.96
N SER A 47 23.78 -11.75 -10.10
CA SER A 47 23.04 -11.17 -11.23
C SER A 47 22.12 -12.22 -11.81
N GLN A 48 20.89 -11.82 -12.12
CA GLN A 48 19.89 -12.68 -12.72
C GLN A 48 19.04 -11.91 -13.73
N THR A 49 18.62 -12.62 -14.77
CA THR A 49 17.48 -12.22 -15.58
C THR A 49 16.24 -12.90 -15.00
N ALA A 50 15.17 -12.14 -14.78
CA ALA A 50 13.96 -12.63 -14.15
C ALA A 50 12.72 -12.28 -14.99
N ILE A 51 11.72 -13.13 -14.88
CA ILE A 51 10.32 -12.74 -15.00
C ILE A 51 9.80 -12.74 -13.56
N GLY A 52 9.13 -11.67 -13.14
CA GLY A 52 8.58 -11.57 -11.78
C GLY A 52 7.15 -11.05 -11.80
N SER A 53 6.38 -11.44 -10.80
CA SER A 53 5.10 -10.81 -10.49
C SER A 53 5.33 -9.41 -9.89
N GLY A 54 4.33 -8.56 -10.04
CA GLY A 54 4.18 -7.33 -9.26
C GLY A 54 5.31 -6.31 -9.44
N GLY A 55 5.43 -5.72 -10.62
CA GLY A 55 6.44 -4.67 -10.83
C GLY A 55 5.96 -3.32 -10.31
N ILE A 56 4.83 -2.82 -10.78
CA ILE A 56 4.24 -1.60 -10.23
C ILE A 56 3.42 -1.94 -8.98
N ASP A 57 2.49 -2.86 -9.10
CA ASP A 57 1.55 -3.19 -8.03
C ASP A 57 1.35 -4.71 -7.99
N GLU A 58 0.88 -5.26 -6.89
CA GLU A 58 0.79 -6.70 -6.69
C GLU A 58 -0.28 -7.33 -7.60
N SER A 59 -0.06 -8.56 -8.08
CA SER A 59 -1.11 -9.31 -8.77
C SER A 59 -2.12 -9.86 -7.76
N TYR A 60 -3.42 -9.64 -8.00
CA TYR A 60 -4.48 -10.12 -7.12
C TYR A 60 -5.81 -10.32 -7.84
N TRP A 61 -6.71 -11.06 -7.19
CA TRP A 61 -8.11 -11.12 -7.58
C TRP A 61 -8.99 -11.09 -6.34
N GLY A 62 -10.24 -10.67 -6.50
CA GLY A 62 -11.17 -10.59 -5.38
C GLY A 62 -12.63 -10.54 -5.77
N LEU A 63 -13.46 -10.62 -4.73
CA LEU A 63 -14.90 -10.41 -4.76
C LEU A 63 -15.24 -9.27 -3.81
N LYS A 64 -15.99 -8.29 -4.29
CA LYS A 64 -16.57 -7.25 -3.44
C LYS A 64 -18.05 -7.11 -3.70
N GLY A 65 -18.77 -6.65 -2.69
CA GLY A 65 -20.17 -6.35 -2.86
C GLY A 65 -20.69 -5.28 -1.92
N SER A 66 -21.86 -4.77 -2.28
CA SER A 66 -22.59 -3.76 -1.52
C SER A 66 -24.08 -4.04 -1.60
N GLU A 67 -24.74 -4.00 -0.46
CA GLU A 67 -26.19 -4.12 -0.29
C GLU A 67 -26.74 -2.81 0.29
N ASP A 68 -27.72 -2.22 -0.41
CA ASP A 68 -28.43 -1.04 0.08
C ASP A 68 -29.42 -1.44 1.18
N LEU A 69 -29.16 -0.98 2.41
CA LEU A 69 -30.03 -1.25 3.57
C LEU A 69 -31.12 -0.18 3.76
N GLY A 70 -31.18 0.81 2.85
CA GLY A 70 -32.10 1.93 2.91
C GLY A 70 -31.59 3.10 3.75
N GLY A 71 -32.17 4.28 3.53
CA GLY A 71 -31.83 5.49 4.31
C GLY A 71 -30.39 5.99 4.14
N GLY A 72 -29.69 5.55 3.09
CA GLY A 72 -28.27 5.87 2.85
C GLY A 72 -27.28 4.94 3.57
N LEU A 73 -27.76 3.91 4.27
CA LEU A 73 -26.93 2.88 4.91
C LEU A 73 -26.67 1.73 3.93
N ARG A 74 -25.46 1.19 3.93
CA ARG A 74 -25.07 0.02 3.12
C ARG A 74 -24.31 -1.00 3.96
N ALA A 75 -24.47 -2.28 3.64
CA ALA A 75 -23.56 -3.34 4.05
C ALA A 75 -22.59 -3.67 2.92
N ASN A 76 -21.30 -3.73 3.24
CA ASN A 76 -20.22 -3.95 2.28
C ASN A 76 -19.37 -5.15 2.70
N PHE A 77 -18.73 -5.79 1.72
CA PHE A 77 -17.69 -6.78 1.97
C PHE A 77 -16.63 -6.74 0.87
N ALA A 78 -15.42 -7.18 1.21
CA ALA A 78 -14.38 -7.51 0.26
C ALA A 78 -13.61 -8.75 0.71
N LEU A 79 -13.26 -9.58 -0.27
CA LEU A 79 -12.38 -10.74 -0.14
C LEU A 79 -11.36 -10.66 -1.28
N GLU A 80 -10.07 -10.52 -0.98
CA GLU A 80 -9.02 -10.29 -1.97
C GLU A 80 -7.79 -11.16 -1.69
N GLN A 81 -7.37 -11.89 -2.71
CA GLN A 81 -6.28 -12.85 -2.67
C GLN A 81 -5.13 -12.36 -3.56
N GLY A 82 -3.94 -12.22 -2.97
CA GLY A 82 -2.70 -12.02 -3.73
C GLY A 82 -2.22 -13.32 -4.36
N PHE A 83 -1.54 -13.23 -5.50
CA PHE A 83 -0.83 -14.36 -6.09
C PHE A 83 0.35 -13.91 -6.96
N GLU A 84 1.29 -14.82 -7.15
CA GLU A 84 2.44 -14.65 -8.03
C GLU A 84 2.06 -15.12 -9.45
N ILE A 85 1.96 -14.21 -10.42
CA ILE A 85 1.49 -14.55 -11.77
C ILE A 85 2.51 -15.36 -12.58
N ASP A 86 3.79 -15.25 -12.26
CA ASP A 86 4.90 -15.96 -12.90
C ASP A 86 5.00 -17.43 -12.48
N SER A 87 4.62 -17.75 -11.24
CA SER A 87 4.73 -19.09 -10.64
C SER A 87 3.40 -19.74 -10.28
N GLY A 88 2.32 -18.96 -10.17
CA GLY A 88 1.01 -19.38 -9.67
C GLY A 88 0.95 -19.58 -8.15
N ALA A 89 1.97 -19.15 -7.40
CA ALA A 89 1.97 -19.26 -5.94
C ALA A 89 0.92 -18.33 -5.31
N ALA A 90 0.25 -18.78 -4.25
CA ALA A 90 -0.68 -17.95 -3.50
C ALA A 90 0.08 -17.07 -2.49
N GLY A 91 -0.41 -15.84 -2.29
CA GLY A 91 0.13 -14.88 -1.33
C GLY A 91 0.38 -13.50 -1.92
N ALA A 92 0.35 -12.49 -1.06
CA ALA A 92 0.72 -11.11 -1.25
C ALA A 92 2.25 -10.98 -1.17
N TYR A 93 2.74 -9.99 -1.90
CA TYR A 93 4.16 -9.79 -2.18
C TYR A 93 4.96 -9.52 -0.91
N THR A 94 5.63 -10.54 -0.36
CA THR A 94 6.59 -10.37 0.77
C THR A 94 7.74 -11.38 0.79
N GLY A 95 7.91 -12.22 -0.24
CA GLY A 95 8.86 -13.35 -0.16
C GLY A 95 8.49 -14.37 0.93
N GLN A 96 7.36 -14.17 1.60
CA GLN A 96 6.79 -15.03 2.62
C GLN A 96 5.44 -15.56 2.10
N SER A 97 5.49 -16.30 0.98
CA SER A 97 4.36 -17.15 0.58
C SER A 97 4.14 -18.17 1.69
N THR A 98 3.24 -17.86 2.62
CA THR A 98 2.94 -18.77 3.72
C THR A 98 2.06 -19.92 3.26
N GLY A 99 1.48 -19.85 2.05
CA GLY A 99 0.54 -20.85 1.50
C GLY A 99 -0.65 -21.19 2.41
N SER A 100 -0.82 -20.47 3.52
CA SER A 100 -1.64 -20.88 4.66
C SER A 100 -2.86 -19.99 4.85
N GLN A 101 -2.87 -18.80 4.24
CA GLN A 101 -3.97 -17.85 4.36
C GLN A 101 -4.60 -17.60 2.99
N ALA A 102 -5.90 -17.85 2.89
CA ALA A 102 -6.70 -17.35 1.78
C ALA A 102 -7.16 -15.92 2.06
N PHE A 103 -7.38 -15.12 1.02
CA PHE A 103 -7.80 -13.72 1.10
C PHE A 103 -6.87 -12.85 1.97
N ASP A 104 -5.59 -12.99 1.67
CA ASP A 104 -4.48 -12.48 2.45
C ASP A 104 -4.17 -10.99 2.18
N ARG A 105 -4.80 -10.38 1.18
CA ARG A 105 -4.77 -8.92 1.02
C ARG A 105 -5.83 -8.25 1.88
N GLN A 106 -7.08 -8.70 1.78
CA GLN A 106 -8.16 -8.21 2.64
C GLN A 106 -9.31 -9.21 2.73
N SER A 107 -9.94 -9.30 3.90
CA SER A 107 -11.15 -10.08 4.13
C SER A 107 -11.98 -9.46 5.26
N TRP A 108 -13.00 -8.69 4.89
CA TRP A 108 -13.79 -7.94 5.86
C TRP A 108 -15.25 -7.79 5.45
N VAL A 109 -16.07 -7.48 6.44
CA VAL A 109 -17.45 -7.00 6.28
C VAL A 109 -17.60 -5.67 7.01
N GLY A 110 -18.52 -4.83 6.55
CA GLY A 110 -18.62 -3.47 7.05
C GLY A 110 -19.95 -2.79 6.78
N LEU A 111 -20.11 -1.62 7.38
CA LEU A 111 -21.25 -0.73 7.17
C LEU A 111 -20.75 0.64 6.71
N SER A 112 -21.43 1.24 5.74
CA SER A 112 -21.17 2.62 5.33
C SER A 112 -22.42 3.46 5.21
N GLY A 113 -22.26 4.78 5.33
CA GLY A 113 -23.32 5.77 5.17
C GLY A 113 -22.80 7.19 5.29
N ASN A 114 -23.67 8.15 5.64
CA ASN A 114 -23.27 9.55 5.83
C ASN A 114 -22.24 9.75 6.95
N PHE A 115 -22.05 8.76 7.81
CA PHE A 115 -21.05 8.77 8.88
C PHE A 115 -19.67 8.29 8.42
N GLY A 116 -19.50 7.78 7.19
CA GLY A 116 -18.26 7.16 6.74
C GLY A 116 -18.41 5.65 6.56
N GLU A 117 -17.34 4.90 6.76
CA GLU A 117 -17.32 3.44 6.66
C GLU A 117 -16.62 2.81 7.87
N ILE A 118 -17.19 1.72 8.37
CA ILE A 118 -16.58 0.85 9.38
C ILE A 118 -16.37 -0.52 8.74
N GLN A 119 -15.16 -1.07 8.85
CA GLN A 119 -14.77 -2.37 8.35
C GLN A 119 -14.27 -3.25 9.52
N ILE A 120 -14.64 -4.52 9.54
CA ILE A 120 -14.23 -5.51 10.55
C ILE A 120 -13.73 -6.77 9.84
N GLY A 121 -12.51 -7.19 10.15
CA GLY A 121 -11.85 -8.36 9.56
C GLY A 121 -10.36 -8.10 9.34
N LYS A 122 -9.77 -8.71 8.30
CA LYS A 122 -8.43 -8.34 7.84
C LYS A 122 -8.55 -7.13 6.91
N VAL A 123 -8.08 -5.99 7.40
CA VAL A 123 -8.18 -4.68 6.73
C VAL A 123 -6.79 -4.08 6.62
N TRP A 124 -6.60 -3.26 5.60
CA TRP A 124 -5.42 -2.42 5.50
C TRP A 124 -5.38 -1.42 6.66
N SER A 125 -4.21 -1.18 7.21
CA SER A 125 -4.01 -0.17 8.26
C SER A 125 -4.31 1.23 7.71
N ALA A 126 -4.68 2.16 8.59
CA ALA A 126 -4.91 3.55 8.19
C ALA A 126 -3.61 4.23 7.70
N TYR A 127 -2.45 3.78 8.19
CA TYR A 127 -1.14 4.26 7.78
C TYR A 127 -0.82 3.90 6.33
N ASP A 128 -1.31 2.75 5.83
CA ASP A 128 -1.07 2.32 4.45
C ASP A 128 -1.57 3.32 3.39
N ASP A 129 -2.56 4.15 3.72
CA ASP A 129 -3.14 5.12 2.77
C ASP A 129 -2.18 6.24 2.31
N ILE A 130 -1.01 6.42 2.96
CA ILE A 130 -0.26 7.68 2.92
C ILE A 130 0.83 7.77 1.83
N THR A 131 1.14 6.68 1.12
CA THR A 131 2.14 6.68 0.04
C THR A 131 1.55 6.99 -1.33
N GLY A 132 0.31 6.58 -1.60
CA GLY A 132 -0.24 6.54 -2.97
C GLY A 132 -0.21 7.87 -3.74
N ALA A 133 -0.42 9.02 -3.08
CA ALA A 133 -0.37 10.33 -3.76
C ALA A 133 1.01 11.00 -3.72
N SER A 134 1.93 10.51 -2.90
CA SER A 134 3.19 11.16 -2.55
C SER A 134 4.44 10.35 -2.94
N ASN A 135 4.30 9.07 -3.27
CA ASN A 135 5.39 8.24 -3.74
C ASN A 135 5.59 8.39 -5.25
N ALA A 136 6.81 8.73 -5.65
CA ALA A 136 7.20 8.78 -7.06
C ALA A 136 7.37 7.35 -7.61
N ILE A 137 7.65 7.24 -8.91
CA ILE A 137 7.77 5.96 -9.61
C ILE A 137 6.46 5.17 -9.56
N PHE A 138 5.32 5.87 -9.59
CA PHE A 138 3.98 5.28 -9.59
C PHE A 138 3.68 4.41 -8.36
N ASP A 139 4.33 4.69 -7.22
CA ASP A 139 4.26 3.86 -6.01
C ASP A 139 4.68 2.41 -6.26
N SER A 140 5.61 2.21 -7.21
CA SER A 140 5.99 0.88 -7.67
C SER A 140 6.71 0.09 -6.59
N ALA A 141 6.13 -1.05 -6.19
CA ALA A 141 6.76 -1.97 -5.24
C ALA A 141 8.15 -2.43 -5.69
N ALA A 142 8.34 -2.68 -6.99
CA ALA A 142 9.62 -3.16 -7.52
C ALA A 142 10.57 -2.05 -8.01
N LEU A 143 10.15 -0.80 -8.21
CA LEU A 143 11.01 0.24 -8.82
C LEU A 143 11.14 1.51 -7.99
N ALA A 144 10.21 1.82 -7.08
CA ALA A 144 10.36 3.01 -6.25
C ALA A 144 11.51 2.81 -5.25
N PRO A 145 12.42 3.79 -5.09
CA PRO A 145 13.55 3.65 -4.18
C PRO A 145 13.12 3.66 -2.71
N VAL A 146 11.96 4.23 -2.37
CA VAL A 146 11.38 4.21 -1.02
C VAL A 146 11.29 2.78 -0.47
N TYR A 147 10.81 1.80 -1.26
CA TYR A 147 10.71 0.40 -0.82
C TYR A 147 12.04 -0.34 -0.69
N ARG A 148 13.16 0.31 -1.00
CA ARG A 148 14.52 -0.22 -0.83
C ARG A 148 15.32 0.48 0.26
N VAL A 149 14.93 1.71 0.55
CA VAL A 149 15.74 2.65 1.35
C VAL A 149 15.07 2.93 2.68
N PHE A 150 13.73 3.03 2.72
CA PHE A 150 13.00 3.42 3.90
C PHE A 150 12.72 2.23 4.81
N LYS A 151 12.90 2.43 6.12
CA LYS A 151 12.39 1.61 7.20
C LYS A 151 10.95 1.93 7.52
N SER A 152 10.47 3.14 7.21
CA SER A 152 9.09 3.54 7.49
C SER A 152 8.03 2.82 6.66
N VAL A 153 8.45 1.92 5.76
CA VAL A 153 7.61 1.06 4.92
C VAL A 153 7.68 -0.42 5.34
N GLU A 154 8.44 -0.75 6.39
CA GLU A 154 8.51 -2.11 6.97
C GLU A 154 7.41 -2.36 8.03
N TYR A 155 6.33 -1.59 7.99
CA TYR A 155 5.19 -1.70 8.90
C TYR A 155 4.29 -2.89 8.54
N ILE A 156 3.51 -3.36 9.51
CA ILE A 156 2.43 -4.33 9.29
C ILE A 156 1.27 -3.62 8.58
N ASP A 157 1.19 -3.82 7.28
CA ASP A 157 0.23 -3.16 6.38
C ASP A 157 -1.21 -3.68 6.50
N ARG A 158 -1.38 -4.98 6.73
CA ARG A 158 -2.66 -5.68 6.72
C ARG A 158 -2.80 -6.58 7.95
N PRO A 159 -2.74 -6.05 9.17
CA PRO A 159 -2.83 -6.89 10.37
C PRO A 159 -4.17 -7.66 10.41
N THR A 160 -4.15 -8.86 11.00
CA THR A 160 -5.37 -9.64 11.25
C THR A 160 -6.21 -8.99 12.36
N ASN A 161 -7.44 -9.48 12.56
CA ASN A 161 -8.30 -9.08 13.68
C ASN A 161 -8.51 -7.55 13.77
N GLY A 162 -8.68 -6.91 12.61
CA GLY A 162 -8.72 -5.47 12.47
C GLY A 162 -10.12 -4.88 12.52
N LEU A 163 -10.19 -3.68 13.09
CA LEU A 163 -11.27 -2.71 12.95
C LEU A 163 -10.70 -1.48 12.26
N ARG A 164 -11.39 -0.97 11.24
CA ARG A 164 -11.06 0.31 10.61
C ARG A 164 -12.29 1.19 10.50
N TYR A 165 -12.11 2.49 10.74
CA TYR A 165 -13.08 3.52 10.42
C TYR A 165 -12.46 4.55 9.50
N THR A 166 -13.16 4.88 8.42
CA THR A 166 -12.79 5.94 7.47
C THR A 166 -13.89 6.99 7.43
N SER A 167 -13.55 8.25 7.62
CA SER A 167 -14.51 9.36 7.62
C SER A 167 -15.07 9.63 6.23
N PRO A 168 -16.23 10.32 6.11
CA PRO A 168 -16.59 10.99 4.88
C PRO A 168 -15.54 12.03 4.50
N GLU A 169 -15.48 12.38 3.21
CA GLU A 169 -14.71 13.54 2.76
C GLU A 169 -15.43 14.84 3.17
N ILE A 170 -14.71 15.75 3.83
CA ILE A 170 -15.21 17.06 4.22
C ILE A 170 -14.20 18.13 3.78
N ALA A 171 -14.59 18.94 2.78
CA ALA A 171 -13.77 20.02 2.24
C ALA A 171 -12.36 19.55 1.80
N GLY A 172 -12.29 18.39 1.15
CA GLY A 172 -11.05 17.77 0.70
C GLY A 172 -10.31 16.95 1.76
N PHE A 173 -10.77 16.93 3.02
CA PHE A 173 -10.16 16.13 4.08
C PHE A 173 -10.86 14.77 4.26
N THR A 174 -10.06 13.72 4.40
CA THR A 174 -10.50 12.37 4.80
C THR A 174 -9.55 11.84 5.86
N GLY A 175 -10.08 11.28 6.95
CA GLY A 175 -9.27 10.65 8.00
C GLY A 175 -9.65 9.19 8.20
N ALA A 176 -8.68 8.39 8.64
CA ALA A 176 -8.92 7.00 9.02
C ALA A 176 -8.25 6.66 10.34
N VAL A 177 -8.83 5.72 11.06
CA VAL A 177 -8.22 5.06 12.23
C VAL A 177 -8.40 3.56 12.10
N SER A 178 -7.40 2.79 12.51
CA SER A 178 -7.50 1.34 12.59
C SER A 178 -6.84 0.78 13.83
N TYR A 179 -7.37 -0.35 14.29
CA TYR A 179 -6.85 -1.10 15.43
C TYR A 179 -6.98 -2.59 15.16
N SER A 180 -5.90 -3.34 15.35
CA SER A 180 -5.86 -4.79 15.28
C SER A 180 -5.58 -5.38 16.65
N LEU A 181 -6.40 -6.36 17.00
CA LEU A 181 -6.29 -7.11 18.24
C LEU A 181 -5.18 -8.17 18.13
N ASP A 182 -4.37 -8.26 19.16
CA ASP A 182 -3.40 -9.32 19.38
C ASP A 182 -4.08 -10.70 19.53
N GLU A 183 -5.17 -10.78 20.31
CA GLU A 183 -5.87 -12.00 20.76
C GLU A 183 -5.01 -12.95 21.61
N ASP A 184 -3.69 -12.99 21.35
CA ASP A 184 -2.62 -13.60 22.13
C ASP A 184 -1.35 -12.75 21.99
N SER A 185 -1.09 -11.88 22.96
CA SER A 185 0.06 -10.95 22.98
C SER A 185 1.43 -11.65 23.03
N THR A 186 1.46 -12.98 23.18
CA THR A 186 2.71 -13.75 23.17
C THR A 186 3.11 -14.19 21.77
N THR A 187 2.19 -14.16 20.82
CA THR A 187 2.39 -14.65 19.45
C THR A 187 1.98 -13.65 18.37
N ASN A 188 1.09 -12.69 18.70
CA ASN A 188 0.59 -11.69 17.77
C ASN A 188 0.77 -10.28 18.34
N PRO A 189 1.22 -9.31 17.54
CA PRO A 189 1.29 -7.93 17.95
C PRO A 189 -0.08 -7.24 17.79
N SER A 190 -0.42 -6.36 18.73
CA SER A 190 -1.44 -5.35 18.47
C SER A 190 -0.90 -4.25 17.55
N VAL A 191 -1.74 -3.72 16.66
CA VAL A 191 -1.38 -2.66 15.71
C VAL A 191 -2.40 -1.54 15.77
N ARG A 192 -1.95 -0.29 15.87
CA ARG A 192 -2.83 0.88 15.86
C ARG A 192 -2.31 1.92 14.89
N SER A 193 -3.19 2.52 14.10
CA SER A 193 -2.79 3.58 13.19
C SER A 193 -3.88 4.61 12.95
N VAL A 194 -3.43 5.78 12.52
CA VAL A 194 -4.25 6.93 12.16
C VAL A 194 -3.67 7.59 10.91
N SER A 195 -4.54 8.08 10.05
CA SER A 195 -4.14 8.91 8.92
C SER A 195 -5.09 10.08 8.71
N LEU A 196 -4.55 11.13 8.09
CA LEU A 196 -5.28 12.29 7.60
C LEU A 196 -4.77 12.64 6.21
N SER A 197 -5.68 12.67 5.25
CA SER A 197 -5.43 13.02 3.87
C SER A 197 -6.17 14.31 3.51
N TYR A 198 -5.54 15.14 2.69
CA TYR A 198 -6.12 16.31 2.04
C TYR A 198 -5.93 16.19 0.54
N ALA A 199 -6.99 16.41 -0.23
CA ALA A 199 -6.94 16.59 -1.67
C ALA A 199 -7.78 17.81 -2.06
N GLY A 200 -7.14 18.82 -2.65
CA GLY A 200 -7.80 20.06 -3.03
C GLY A 200 -7.05 20.82 -4.11
N GLY A 201 -7.68 20.97 -5.27
CA GLY A 201 -7.07 21.63 -6.42
C GLY A 201 -5.78 20.91 -6.84
N PRO A 202 -4.64 21.61 -6.96
CA PRO A 202 -3.37 20.99 -7.35
C PRO A 202 -2.63 20.28 -6.22
N LEU A 203 -3.06 20.40 -4.96
CA LEU A 203 -2.35 19.88 -3.80
C LEU A 203 -3.01 18.60 -3.28
N ALA A 204 -2.19 17.58 -3.04
CA ALA A 204 -2.51 16.46 -2.17
C ALA A 204 -1.47 16.38 -1.03
N ALA A 205 -1.92 16.08 0.18
CA ALA A 205 -1.05 15.90 1.35
C ALA A 205 -1.62 14.83 2.28
N GLN A 206 -0.75 14.03 2.90
CA GLN A 206 -1.12 12.87 3.69
C GLN A 206 -0.20 12.80 4.91
N LEU A 207 -0.75 12.58 6.09
CA LEU A 207 -0.02 12.36 7.33
C LEU A 207 -0.51 11.06 7.95
N GLY A 208 0.41 10.17 8.32
CA GLY A 208 0.10 8.91 8.97
C GLY A 208 0.98 8.66 10.18
N TYR A 209 0.42 7.95 11.16
CA TYR A 209 1.16 7.35 12.27
C TYR A 209 0.68 5.91 12.50
N GLN A 210 1.62 4.99 12.70
CA GLN A 210 1.37 3.61 13.10
C GLN A 210 2.27 3.23 14.27
N GLU A 211 1.73 2.44 15.19
CA GLU A 211 2.49 1.81 16.26
C GLU A 211 2.14 0.32 16.34
N GLU A 212 3.16 -0.50 16.54
CA GLU A 212 3.11 -1.95 16.56
C GLU A 212 3.75 -2.47 17.83
N GLU A 213 3.01 -3.31 18.55
CA GLU A 213 3.56 -4.03 19.69
C GLU A 213 4.71 -4.94 19.24
N THR A 214 5.84 -4.87 19.93
CA THR A 214 6.97 -5.77 19.67
C THR A 214 7.00 -6.89 20.70
N ILE A 215 6.69 -8.11 20.27
CA ILE A 215 6.57 -9.26 21.17
C ILE A 215 7.91 -9.52 21.90
N GLY A 216 7.86 -9.55 23.22
CA GLY A 216 9.02 -9.89 24.05
C GLY A 216 10.03 -8.75 24.24
N VAL A 217 9.72 -7.53 23.79
CA VAL A 217 10.54 -6.32 23.98
C VAL A 217 9.67 -5.21 24.61
N PRO A 218 10.21 -4.34 25.49
CA PRO A 218 9.42 -3.29 26.12
C PRO A 218 8.94 -2.18 25.19
N ASP A 219 9.69 -1.90 24.13
CA ASP A 219 9.47 -0.75 23.25
C ASP A 219 8.74 -1.20 21.98
N ASN A 220 7.73 -0.43 21.59
CA ASN A 220 6.95 -0.66 20.37
C ASN A 220 7.66 -0.05 19.15
N ALA A 221 7.47 -0.66 17.98
CA ALA A 221 7.86 -0.04 16.73
C ALA A 221 6.86 1.08 16.39
N SER A 222 7.35 2.21 15.90
CA SER A 222 6.49 3.30 15.44
C SER A 222 6.94 3.88 14.13
N PHE A 223 5.98 4.34 13.35
CA PHE A 223 6.17 4.85 12.00
C PHE A 223 5.35 6.14 11.85
N ALA A 224 5.98 7.20 11.38
CA ALA A 224 5.33 8.46 11.07
C ALA A 224 5.76 8.93 9.69
N MET A 225 4.81 9.34 8.85
CA MET A 225 5.12 9.81 7.51
C MET A 225 4.22 10.95 7.09
N LEU A 226 4.83 11.96 6.48
CA LEU A 226 4.20 13.07 5.80
C LEU A 226 4.53 12.98 4.31
N GLY A 227 3.51 12.76 3.49
CA GLY A 227 3.59 12.77 2.03
C GLY A 227 2.88 13.99 1.45
N ALA A 228 3.40 14.54 0.36
CA ALA A 228 2.72 15.59 -0.39
C ALA A 228 3.02 15.53 -1.89
N SER A 229 2.07 15.97 -2.70
CA SER A 229 2.27 16.22 -4.12
C SER A 229 1.59 17.49 -4.59
N TYR A 230 2.18 18.11 -5.61
CA TYR A 230 1.66 19.33 -6.21
C TYR A 230 1.70 19.25 -7.73
N ASP A 231 0.56 19.41 -8.38
CA ASP A 231 0.40 19.42 -9.83
C ASP A 231 0.60 20.85 -10.40
N PHE A 232 1.68 21.02 -11.17
CA PHE A 232 1.99 22.27 -11.88
C PHE A 232 1.42 22.30 -13.31
N ASN A 233 0.58 21.33 -13.69
CA ASN A 233 0.08 21.00 -15.03
C ASN A 233 1.13 20.45 -16.00
N ILE A 234 2.40 20.87 -15.86
CA ILE A 234 3.51 20.39 -16.71
C ILE A 234 4.28 19.23 -16.07
N LEU A 235 4.19 19.09 -14.75
CA LEU A 235 4.74 17.99 -13.95
C LEU A 235 4.06 18.02 -12.58
N THR A 236 4.06 16.88 -11.91
CA THR A 236 3.64 16.75 -10.50
C THR A 236 4.87 16.48 -9.66
N THR A 237 5.21 17.37 -8.72
CA THR A 237 6.28 17.09 -7.76
C THR A 237 5.75 16.29 -6.59
N LYS A 238 6.59 15.44 -6.02
CA LYS A 238 6.27 14.52 -4.93
C LYS A 238 7.35 14.57 -3.86
N LEU A 239 6.93 14.63 -2.61
CA LEU A 239 7.83 14.62 -1.45
C LEU A 239 7.28 13.68 -0.38
N ILE A 240 8.19 12.99 0.29
CA ILE A 240 7.92 12.23 1.51
C ILE A 240 8.96 12.64 2.54
N TYR A 241 8.53 12.81 3.79
CA TYR A 241 9.39 12.80 4.96
C TYR A 241 8.83 11.78 5.95
N ALA A 242 9.69 10.89 6.45
CA ALA A 242 9.27 9.84 7.37
C ALA A 242 10.25 9.67 8.52
N LYS A 243 9.74 9.09 9.59
CA LYS A 243 10.49 8.61 10.74
C LYS A 243 10.01 7.24 11.11
N ALA A 244 10.94 6.40 11.54
CA ALA A 244 10.64 5.12 12.13
C ALA A 244 11.47 4.91 13.38
N ASP A 245 10.88 4.38 14.44
CA ASP A 245 11.53 4.15 15.72
C ASP A 245 11.38 2.67 16.12
N ASN A 246 12.42 2.10 16.73
CA ASN A 246 12.52 0.69 17.12
C ASN A 246 12.34 -0.29 15.95
N VAL A 247 12.93 0.04 14.80
CA VAL A 247 12.80 -0.72 13.54
C VAL A 247 14.04 -1.55 13.19
N GLY A 248 13.88 -2.63 12.43
CA GLY A 248 14.95 -3.62 12.27
C GLY A 248 15.14 -4.44 13.55
N SER A 249 15.85 -5.57 13.48
CA SER A 249 15.81 -6.62 14.51
C SER A 249 16.44 -6.27 15.88
N LEU A 250 16.62 -4.99 16.21
CA LEU A 250 17.21 -4.49 17.45
C LEU A 250 16.38 -3.33 18.04
N PRO A 251 16.13 -3.29 19.36
CA PRO A 251 15.52 -2.14 20.01
C PRO A 251 16.41 -0.89 19.91
N GLY A 252 15.82 0.29 19.71
CA GLY A 252 16.53 1.58 19.72
C GLY A 252 17.10 2.07 18.38
N VAL A 253 16.79 1.40 17.27
CA VAL A 253 17.06 1.92 15.93
C VAL A 253 16.05 2.99 15.57
N GLU A 254 16.51 4.18 15.23
CA GLU A 254 15.70 5.24 14.65
C GLU A 254 16.13 5.46 13.20
N ALA A 255 15.18 5.74 12.30
CA ALA A 255 15.46 6.11 10.92
C ALA A 255 14.80 7.46 10.59
N SER A 256 15.54 8.36 9.96
CA SER A 256 15.04 9.62 9.42
C SER A 256 15.17 9.64 7.90
N GLU A 257 14.06 9.88 7.21
CA GLU A 257 13.95 9.46 5.81
C GLU A 257 13.26 10.54 4.98
N TRP A 258 13.68 10.68 3.72
CA TRP A 258 13.03 11.62 2.81
C TRP A 258 13.16 11.20 1.35
N GLN A 259 12.15 11.57 0.57
CA GLN A 259 12.09 11.38 -0.88
C GLN A 259 11.77 12.70 -1.56
N ILE A 260 12.38 12.91 -2.72
CA ILE A 260 11.92 13.88 -3.72
C ILE A 260 11.76 13.18 -5.07
N GLY A 261 10.66 13.46 -5.76
CA GLY A 261 10.42 12.93 -7.09
C GLY A 261 9.48 13.79 -7.91
N ALA A 262 9.32 13.41 -9.17
CA ALA A 262 8.41 14.08 -10.08
C ALA A 262 7.84 13.14 -11.14
N ASP A 263 6.56 13.32 -11.45
CA ASP A 263 5.88 12.71 -12.59
C ASP A 263 5.74 13.76 -13.71
N ILE A 264 6.22 13.42 -14.90
CA ILE A 264 6.35 14.30 -16.06
C ILE A 264 5.52 13.71 -17.21
N PRO A 265 4.32 14.23 -17.49
CA PRO A 265 3.51 13.81 -18.62
C PRO A 265 4.16 14.26 -19.93
N LEU A 266 4.67 13.32 -20.72
CA LEU A 266 5.24 13.60 -22.05
C LEU A 266 4.17 13.61 -23.15
N SER A 267 3.08 12.88 -22.93
CA SER A 267 1.90 12.85 -23.79
C SER A 267 0.67 12.36 -22.99
N PRO A 268 -0.55 12.40 -23.54
CA PRO A 268 -1.73 11.84 -22.86
C PRO A 268 -1.63 10.35 -22.51
N ALA A 269 -0.73 9.62 -23.17
CA ALA A 269 -0.53 8.18 -22.94
C ALA A 269 0.77 7.86 -22.22
N MET A 270 1.67 8.83 -21.99
CA MET A 270 3.03 8.55 -21.47
C MET A 270 3.41 9.50 -20.34
N VAL A 271 3.79 8.92 -19.21
CA VAL A 271 4.33 9.63 -18.05
C VAL A 271 5.70 9.05 -17.72
N VAL A 272 6.69 9.91 -17.54
CA VAL A 272 7.99 9.56 -16.98
C VAL A 272 8.01 9.98 -15.52
N SER A 273 8.49 9.12 -14.63
CA SER A 273 8.66 9.42 -13.22
C SER A 273 10.13 9.27 -12.82
N VAL A 274 10.61 10.18 -11.96
CA VAL A 274 11.94 10.14 -11.38
C VAL A 274 11.86 10.29 -9.87
N SER A 275 12.78 9.65 -9.15
CA SER A 275 12.84 9.74 -7.69
C SER A 275 14.27 9.61 -7.18
N TYR A 276 14.55 10.30 -6.08
CA TYR A 276 15.68 10.07 -5.20
C TYR A 276 15.18 10.01 -3.75
N ALA A 277 15.66 9.03 -2.99
CA ALA A 277 15.28 8.79 -1.60
C ALA A 277 16.53 8.53 -0.75
N LYS A 278 16.50 8.96 0.51
CA LYS A 278 17.55 8.72 1.50
C LYS A 278 16.93 8.30 2.84
N SER A 279 17.62 7.44 3.57
CA SER A 279 17.32 7.06 4.95
C SER A 279 18.62 7.01 5.75
N ASP A 280 18.62 7.67 6.90
CA ASP A 280 19.76 7.74 7.82
C ASP A 280 19.34 7.09 9.16
N ASP A 281 20.04 6.03 9.56
CA ASP A 281 19.84 5.38 10.87
C ASP A 281 20.57 6.13 11.99
N SER A 282 19.99 6.10 13.19
CA SER A 282 20.55 6.61 14.44
C SER A 282 20.37 5.55 15.51
N GLN A 283 21.43 5.29 16.30
CA GLN A 283 21.50 4.17 17.23
C GLN A 283 22.24 4.53 18.53
N PRO A 284 22.11 3.73 19.61
CA PRO A 284 22.97 3.85 20.77
C PRO A 284 24.46 3.75 20.43
N ALA A 285 25.30 4.43 21.22
CA ALA A 285 26.74 4.53 20.94
C ALA A 285 27.43 3.16 20.76
N ASN A 286 28.32 3.09 19.76
CA ASN A 286 29.09 1.91 19.34
C ASN A 286 28.30 0.84 18.58
N VAL A 287 27.08 1.14 18.14
CA VAL A 287 26.38 0.38 17.10
C VAL A 287 26.62 1.08 15.75
N PHE A 288 26.72 0.30 14.67
CA PHE A 288 26.89 0.85 13.33
C PHE A 288 25.60 1.54 12.87
N GLU A 289 25.71 2.75 12.35
CA GLU A 289 24.62 3.51 11.75
C GLU A 289 24.69 3.32 10.23
N ALA A 290 23.62 2.79 9.65
CA ALA A 290 23.52 2.60 8.21
C ALA A 290 22.95 3.84 7.54
N GLU A 291 23.56 4.28 6.45
CA GLU A 291 22.97 5.20 5.49
C GLU A 291 22.52 4.41 4.26
N ARG A 292 21.29 4.68 3.81
CA ARG A 292 20.71 4.12 2.59
C ARG A 292 20.34 5.25 1.66
N GLU A 293 20.65 5.10 0.38
CA GLU A 293 20.17 6.00 -0.66
C GLU A 293 19.73 5.21 -1.90
N GLY A 294 18.86 5.81 -2.69
CA GLY A 294 18.39 5.19 -3.92
C GLY A 294 17.79 6.19 -4.88
N TYR A 295 17.86 5.85 -6.15
CA TYR A 295 17.24 6.62 -7.21
C TYR A 295 16.61 5.71 -8.25
N ALA A 296 15.61 6.25 -8.94
CA ALA A 296 14.95 5.52 -10.00
C ALA A 296 14.45 6.47 -11.09
N ILE A 297 14.31 5.89 -12.27
CA ILE A 297 13.58 6.46 -13.40
C ILE A 297 12.68 5.37 -13.97
N ALA A 298 11.41 5.69 -14.18
CA ALA A 298 10.47 4.80 -14.82
C ALA A 298 9.56 5.56 -15.79
N ALA A 299 8.92 4.83 -16.67
CA ALA A 299 7.89 5.35 -17.56
C ALA A 299 6.72 4.39 -17.63
N THR A 300 5.52 4.94 -17.76
CA THR A 300 4.30 4.20 -18.10
C THR A 300 3.80 4.62 -19.48
N TYR A 301 3.20 3.68 -20.20
CA TYR A 301 2.54 3.92 -21.48
C TYR A 301 1.14 3.28 -21.48
N THR A 302 0.10 4.11 -21.41
CA THR A 302 -1.31 3.69 -21.34
C THR A 302 -1.81 3.18 -22.69
N LEU A 303 -2.23 1.91 -22.75
CA LEU A 303 -2.86 1.30 -23.92
C LEU A 303 -4.39 1.42 -23.85
N SER A 304 -4.95 1.32 -22.64
CA SER A 304 -6.38 1.48 -22.36
C SER A 304 -6.58 1.92 -20.91
N LYS A 305 -7.83 2.17 -20.51
CA LYS A 305 -8.17 2.43 -19.10
C LYS A 305 -7.80 1.29 -18.15
N ARG A 306 -7.60 0.08 -18.68
CA ARG A 306 -7.36 -1.16 -17.95
C ARG A 306 -6.00 -1.78 -18.22
N THR A 307 -5.20 -1.19 -19.10
CA THR A 307 -3.92 -1.79 -19.52
C THR A 307 -2.88 -0.72 -19.79
N TYR A 308 -1.71 -0.86 -19.20
CA TYR A 308 -0.55 -0.08 -19.55
C TYR A 308 0.72 -0.92 -19.54
N LEU A 309 1.70 -0.48 -20.32
CA LEU A 309 3.07 -0.97 -20.28
C LEU A 309 3.87 -0.07 -19.35
N TYR A 310 4.90 -0.61 -18.73
CA TYR A 310 5.84 0.19 -17.96
C TYR A 310 7.27 -0.29 -18.15
N GLY A 311 8.22 0.56 -17.80
CA GLY A 311 9.62 0.19 -17.76
C GLY A 311 10.42 1.17 -16.92
N GLY A 312 11.45 0.68 -16.23
CA GLY A 312 12.27 1.54 -15.39
C GLY A 312 13.53 0.89 -14.90
N TYR A 313 14.41 1.74 -14.37
CA TYR A 313 15.64 1.38 -13.70
C TYR A 313 15.63 1.98 -12.30
N THR A 314 16.12 1.21 -11.33
CA THR A 314 16.30 1.63 -9.95
C THR A 314 17.65 1.13 -9.45
N TYR A 315 18.26 1.96 -8.61
CA TYR A 315 19.50 1.67 -7.90
C TYR A 315 19.30 2.03 -6.42
N SER A 316 19.86 1.25 -5.52
CA SER A 316 20.05 1.63 -4.12
C SER A 316 21.39 1.16 -3.58
N SER A 317 21.89 1.86 -2.59
CA SER A 317 23.08 1.50 -1.81
C SER A 317 22.78 1.55 -0.31
N GLU A 318 23.51 0.74 0.44
CA GLU A 318 23.50 0.71 1.90
C GLU A 318 24.93 0.59 2.41
N THR A 319 25.35 1.53 3.25
CA THR A 319 26.67 1.47 3.88
C THR A 319 26.82 0.23 4.75
N GLN A 320 27.98 -0.42 4.71
CA GLN A 320 28.24 -1.64 5.48
C GLN A 320 29.37 -1.46 6.51
N PRO A 321 29.31 -2.18 7.65
CA PRO A 321 30.37 -2.12 8.64
C PRO A 321 31.64 -2.79 8.11
N SER A 322 32.68 -1.99 7.87
CA SER A 322 34.02 -2.48 7.45
C SER A 322 34.03 -3.22 6.10
N ALA A 323 33.11 -2.89 5.20
CA ALA A 323 33.01 -3.43 3.85
C ALA A 323 32.69 -2.29 2.85
N ASP A 324 32.68 -2.59 1.55
CA ASP A 324 32.13 -1.67 0.55
C ASP A 324 30.60 -1.58 0.74
N ASP A 325 29.97 -0.56 0.15
CA ASP A 325 28.51 -0.44 0.22
C ASP A 325 27.84 -1.63 -0.47
N ALA A 326 26.81 -2.17 0.17
CA ALA A 326 25.91 -3.12 -0.48
C ALA A 326 25.07 -2.37 -1.51
N THR A 327 24.84 -2.95 -2.68
CA THR A 327 24.09 -2.31 -3.76
C THR A 327 23.02 -3.22 -4.34
N SER A 328 21.93 -2.63 -4.81
CA SER A 328 20.86 -3.32 -5.54
C SER A 328 20.47 -2.54 -6.78
N GLU A 329 20.31 -3.25 -7.89
CA GLU A 329 19.87 -2.69 -9.16
C GLU A 329 18.74 -3.54 -9.74
N ALA A 330 17.74 -2.88 -10.31
CA ALA A 330 16.74 -3.54 -11.12
C ALA A 330 16.46 -2.74 -12.40
N LEU A 331 16.42 -3.44 -13.53
CA LEU A 331 15.87 -2.96 -14.79
C LEU A 331 14.65 -3.82 -15.09
N ALA A 332 13.46 -3.23 -15.21
CA ALA A 332 12.23 -3.97 -15.47
C ALA A 332 11.48 -3.37 -16.67
N LEU A 333 10.87 -4.23 -17.47
CA LEU A 333 9.86 -3.90 -18.46
C LEU A 333 8.63 -4.78 -18.18
N GLY A 334 7.46 -4.20 -18.05
CA GLY A 334 6.28 -4.96 -17.66
C GLY A 334 4.98 -4.46 -18.25
N ILE A 335 3.93 -5.21 -17.93
CA ILE A 335 2.55 -4.93 -18.31
C ILE A 335 1.67 -5.13 -17.08
N ARG A 336 0.75 -4.18 -16.88
CA ARG A 336 -0.30 -4.28 -15.89
C ARG A 336 -1.66 -4.29 -16.58
N HIS A 337 -2.54 -5.18 -16.14
CA HIS A 337 -3.92 -5.30 -16.61
C HIS A 337 -4.92 -5.46 -15.47
N SER A 338 -5.96 -4.61 -15.42
CA SER A 338 -7.06 -4.72 -14.46
C SER A 338 -8.37 -5.17 -15.12
N PHE A 339 -9.23 -5.89 -14.38
CA PHE A 339 -10.50 -6.44 -14.88
C PHE A 339 -11.71 -6.15 -13.99
#